data_AF-A0A2D6X3B6-F1
#
_entry.id   AF-A0A2D6X3B6-F1
#
_cell.length_a   1.000
_cell.length_b   1.000
_cell.length_c   1.000
_cell.angle_alpha   90.00
_cell.angle_beta   90.00
_cell.angle_gamma   90.00
#
_symmetry.space_group_name_H-M   'P 1'
#
loop_
_entity.id
_entity.type
_entity.pdbx_description
1 polymer ?
#
loop_
_entity_poly.entity_id
_entity_poly.type
_entity_poly.pdbx_seq_one_letter_code
_entity_poly.pdbx_strand_id
1 'polypeptide(L)'
;MSAIVGKRVTQQDSPDAPKLPARTKATSSFMYMHHPHRWQYIPAVGEWLPQLGKLKIDPGVGGVTDEGGTDLAVAQHTRRGWQMIRPSDERLGKFRWYVQKIPKAGRGVVHADATESVEVVGGRAFWQEGGEAFYDFLRHLIGSGIIAPMSSQVVRLKVEQQRQTVDRMESAVANAPHNQILGARLANAHKMLDRMENGDPVAMPPTVDTKPKSKRRKSMDMT
;
A
#
# COMPACT_ATOMS: atom_id res chain seq x y z
N MET A 1 -18.02 -28.03 -26.65
CA MET A 1 -16.83 -27.62 -25.88
C MET A 1 -16.68 -26.12 -26.02
N SER A 2 -17.06 -25.33 -25.01
CA SER A 2 -17.04 -23.87 -25.05
C SER A 2 -15.72 -23.35 -24.48
N ALA A 3 -14.94 -22.67 -25.30
CA ALA A 3 -13.72 -21.97 -24.90
C ALA A 3 -14.09 -20.62 -24.28
N ILE A 4 -13.86 -20.49 -22.97
CA ILE A 4 -13.95 -19.21 -22.25
C ILE A 4 -12.63 -18.48 -22.50
N VAL A 5 -12.61 -17.60 -23.49
CA VAL A 5 -11.51 -16.66 -23.72
C VAL A 5 -11.59 -15.59 -22.64
N GLY A 6 -10.54 -15.53 -21.80
CA GLY A 6 -10.44 -14.61 -20.67
C GLY A 6 -10.59 -13.16 -21.09
N LYS A 7 -11.62 -12.48 -20.56
CA LYS A 7 -11.71 -11.02 -20.59
C LYS A 7 -10.47 -10.48 -19.87
N ARG A 8 -9.56 -9.87 -20.64
CA ARG A 8 -8.51 -9.00 -20.10
C ARG A 8 -9.18 -7.97 -19.20
N VAL A 9 -8.69 -7.90 -17.98
CA VAL A 9 -9.00 -6.83 -17.04
C VAL A 9 -8.67 -5.49 -17.70
N THR A 10 -9.69 -4.69 -17.96
CA THR A 10 -9.56 -3.31 -18.42
C THR A 10 -9.08 -2.46 -17.25
N GLN A 11 -7.77 -2.19 -17.21
CA GLN A 11 -7.23 -1.02 -16.52
C GLN A 11 -7.95 0.21 -17.09
N GLN A 12 -8.64 0.96 -16.23
CA GLN A 12 -9.39 2.14 -16.62
C GLN A 12 -8.41 3.19 -17.17
N ASP A 13 -8.52 3.49 -18.47
CA ASP A 13 -8.00 4.72 -19.02
C ASP A 13 -8.91 5.84 -18.47
N SER A 14 -8.42 6.61 -17.49
CA SER A 14 -9.18 7.75 -16.99
C SER A 14 -9.20 8.83 -18.08
N PRO A 15 -10.38 9.22 -18.62
CA PRO A 15 -10.47 10.16 -19.73
C PRO A 15 -9.90 11.55 -19.40
N ASP A 16 -9.82 11.88 -18.10
CA ASP A 16 -9.31 13.15 -17.59
C ASP A 16 -7.83 13.09 -17.17
N ALA A 17 -7.15 11.95 -17.35
CA ALA A 17 -5.75 11.85 -16.97
C ALA A 17 -4.88 12.75 -17.86
N PRO A 18 -4.04 13.63 -17.28
CA PRO A 18 -3.17 14.50 -18.06
C PRO A 18 -2.17 13.65 -18.88
N LYS A 19 -2.02 13.98 -20.16
CA LYS A 19 -1.04 13.31 -21.02
C LYS A 19 0.37 13.64 -20.55
N LEU A 20 1.11 12.61 -20.15
CA LEU A 20 2.47 12.81 -19.64
C LEU A 20 3.44 13.21 -20.76
N PRO A 21 4.47 14.02 -20.46
CA PRO A 21 5.51 14.36 -21.42
C PRO A 21 6.20 13.11 -22.00
N ALA A 22 6.62 13.17 -23.27
CA ALA A 22 7.27 12.03 -23.93
C ALA A 22 8.56 11.55 -23.24
N ARG A 23 9.25 12.46 -22.52
CA ARG A 23 10.47 12.21 -21.73
C ARG A 23 10.22 11.45 -20.44
N THR A 24 8.97 11.34 -19.97
CA THR A 24 8.65 10.55 -18.78
C THR A 24 8.95 9.08 -19.03
N LYS A 25 9.73 8.48 -18.14
CA LYS A 25 10.13 7.06 -18.23
C LYS A 25 8.89 6.19 -18.05
N ALA A 26 8.69 5.25 -18.98
CA ALA A 26 7.64 4.25 -18.82
C ALA A 26 7.93 3.40 -17.57
N THR A 27 6.88 3.04 -16.85
CA THR A 27 6.97 2.19 -15.66
C THR A 27 6.10 0.97 -15.87
N SER A 28 6.57 -0.17 -15.37
CA SER A 28 5.81 -1.41 -15.41
C SER A 28 4.67 -1.39 -14.41
N SER A 29 3.64 -2.17 -14.70
CA SER A 29 2.54 -2.38 -13.76
C SER A 29 3.06 -2.99 -12.47
N PHE A 30 2.32 -2.83 -11.39
CA PHE A 30 2.68 -3.41 -10.10
C PHE A 30 1.47 -4.00 -9.39
N MET A 31 1.73 -4.79 -8.36
CA MET A 31 0.74 -5.15 -7.34
C MET A 31 1.27 -4.72 -5.99
N TYR A 32 0.38 -4.24 -5.12
CA TYR A 32 0.73 -4.03 -3.73
C TYR A 32 0.92 -5.36 -3.01
N MET A 33 1.86 -5.34 -2.07
CA MET A 33 2.11 -6.42 -1.15
C MET A 33 2.37 -5.88 0.25
N HIS A 34 1.98 -6.64 1.26
CA HIS A 34 2.19 -6.27 2.65
C HIS A 34 2.88 -7.42 3.39
N HIS A 35 3.75 -7.08 4.34
CA HIS A 35 4.39 -8.02 5.23
C HIS A 35 3.95 -7.72 6.66
N PRO A 36 3.60 -8.71 7.51
CA PRO A 36 3.06 -8.48 8.85
C PRO A 36 3.92 -7.59 9.78
N HIS A 37 5.23 -7.55 9.57
CA HIS A 37 6.16 -6.69 10.31
C HIS A 37 6.38 -5.28 9.71
N ARG A 38 5.77 -4.98 8.56
CA ARG A 38 5.92 -3.68 7.86
C ARG A 38 4.74 -2.77 8.14
N TRP A 39 4.85 -2.07 9.25
CA TRP A 39 3.94 -1.01 9.68
C TRP A 39 4.71 0.28 9.87
N GLN A 40 4.02 1.39 9.67
CA GLN A 40 4.54 2.73 9.89
C GLN A 40 3.54 3.53 10.71
N TYR A 41 4.05 4.33 11.64
CA TYR A 41 3.25 5.28 12.39
C TYR A 41 3.18 6.57 11.57
N ILE A 42 1.97 7.08 11.33
CA ILE A 42 1.76 8.33 10.60
C ILE A 42 1.47 9.44 11.61
N PRO A 43 2.41 10.37 11.88
CA PRO A 43 2.26 11.35 12.94
C PRO A 43 1.15 12.37 12.69
N ALA A 44 0.82 12.60 11.42
CA ALA A 44 -0.21 13.54 11.01
C ALA A 44 -1.61 13.09 11.44
N VAL A 45 -1.88 11.77 11.37
CA VAL A 45 -3.17 11.18 11.78
C VAL A 45 -3.11 10.46 13.13
N GLY A 46 -1.91 10.16 13.64
CA GLY A 46 -1.72 9.47 14.92
C GLY A 46 -2.04 7.98 14.87
N GLU A 47 -1.90 7.34 13.71
CA GLU A 47 -2.32 5.95 13.49
C GLU A 47 -1.17 5.06 12.99
N TRP A 48 -1.26 3.77 13.32
CA TRP A 48 -0.46 2.73 12.70
C TRP A 48 -1.11 2.24 11.42
N LEU A 49 -0.43 2.42 10.28
CA LEU A 49 -0.90 1.97 8.98
C LEU A 49 0.10 1.00 8.33
N PRO A 50 -0.37 0.05 7.51
CA PRO A 50 0.49 -0.89 6.82
C PRO A 50 1.41 -0.16 5.85
N GLN A 51 2.69 -0.50 5.88
CA GLN A 51 3.66 -0.03 4.89
C GLN A 51 3.66 -1.01 3.71
N LEU A 52 3.07 -0.60 2.58
CA LEU A 52 2.98 -1.43 1.39
C LEU A 52 4.28 -1.45 0.60
N GLY A 53 4.65 -2.63 0.09
CA GLY A 53 5.64 -2.79 -0.97
C GLY A 53 4.98 -2.93 -2.33
N LYS A 54 5.71 -2.65 -3.42
CA LYS A 54 5.24 -2.85 -4.80
C LYS A 54 5.98 -4.05 -5.41
N LEU A 55 5.25 -5.08 -5.82
CA LEU A 55 5.75 -6.13 -6.71
C LEU A 55 5.65 -5.62 -8.14
N LYS A 56 6.79 -5.26 -8.75
CA LYS A 56 6.83 -4.83 -10.16
C LYS A 56 6.61 -6.03 -11.09
N ILE A 57 5.79 -5.84 -12.10
CA ILE A 57 5.47 -6.82 -13.13
C ILE A 57 6.27 -6.46 -14.38
N ASP A 58 7.59 -6.66 -14.30
CA ASP A 58 8.55 -6.46 -15.37
C ASP A 58 8.73 -7.79 -16.13
N PRO A 59 8.24 -7.95 -17.38
CA PRO A 59 8.37 -9.21 -18.13
C PRO A 59 9.82 -9.69 -18.23
N GLY A 60 10.04 -10.98 -17.97
CA GLY A 60 11.36 -11.62 -17.97
C GLY A 60 12.20 -11.37 -16.71
N VAL A 61 11.70 -10.63 -15.71
CA VAL A 61 12.45 -10.26 -14.50
C VAL A 61 11.77 -10.81 -13.25
N GLY A 62 12.56 -11.34 -12.30
CA GLY A 62 12.08 -11.63 -10.95
C GLY A 62 10.97 -12.69 -10.85
N GLY A 63 10.90 -13.63 -11.80
CA GLY A 63 9.86 -14.65 -11.86
C GLY A 63 8.57 -14.21 -12.54
N VAL A 64 8.58 -13.08 -13.25
CA VAL A 64 7.52 -12.67 -14.18
C VAL A 64 7.85 -13.23 -15.56
N THR A 65 6.91 -13.91 -16.21
CA THR A 65 7.13 -14.48 -17.55
C THR A 65 7.19 -13.39 -18.61
N ASP A 66 7.68 -13.70 -19.81
CA ASP A 66 7.74 -12.75 -20.93
C ASP A 66 6.34 -12.27 -21.37
N GLU A 67 5.30 -13.08 -21.11
CA GLU A 67 3.89 -12.72 -21.34
C GLU A 67 3.26 -11.92 -20.18
N GLY A 68 4.01 -11.68 -19.09
CA GLY A 68 3.53 -10.96 -17.91
C GLY A 68 2.84 -11.83 -16.85
N GLY A 69 2.95 -13.16 -16.94
CA GLY A 69 2.47 -14.08 -15.91
C GLY A 69 3.23 -13.90 -14.60
N THR A 70 2.53 -13.86 -13.46
CA THR A 70 3.11 -13.47 -12.16
C THR A 70 3.14 -14.59 -11.13
N ASP A 71 2.71 -15.81 -11.47
CA ASP A 71 2.49 -16.88 -10.50
C ASP A 71 3.75 -17.25 -9.72
N LEU A 72 4.90 -17.36 -10.40
CA LEU A 72 6.18 -17.66 -9.75
C LEU A 72 6.64 -16.51 -8.84
N ALA A 73 6.56 -15.27 -9.32
CA ALA A 73 6.91 -14.08 -8.54
C ALA A 73 6.04 -13.97 -7.26
N VAL A 74 4.73 -14.19 -7.39
CA VAL A 74 3.78 -14.22 -6.27
C VAL A 74 4.14 -15.33 -5.29
N ALA A 75 4.34 -16.56 -5.77
CA ALA A 75 4.69 -17.70 -4.92
C ALA A 75 6.00 -17.46 -4.14
N GLN A 76 7.02 -16.87 -4.77
CA GLN A 76 8.29 -16.54 -4.11
C GLN A 76 8.10 -15.52 -2.97
N HIS A 77 7.32 -14.47 -3.20
CA HIS A 77 7.06 -13.46 -2.17
C HIS A 77 6.17 -14.00 -1.05
N THR A 78 5.16 -14.80 -1.38
CA THR A 78 4.30 -15.46 -0.38
C THR A 78 5.07 -16.42 0.52
N ARG A 79 6.02 -17.20 -0.03
CA ARG A 79 6.94 -18.04 0.79
C ARG A 79 7.77 -17.23 1.78
N ARG A 80 8.03 -15.95 1.49
CA ARG A 80 8.74 -15.01 2.37
C ARG A 80 7.80 -14.25 3.32
N GLY A 81 6.55 -14.68 3.45
CA GLY A 81 5.58 -14.06 4.36
C GLY A 81 4.87 -12.82 3.80
N TRP A 82 5.03 -12.51 2.51
CA TRP A 82 4.32 -11.39 1.89
C TRP A 82 2.93 -11.78 1.44
N GLN A 83 1.96 -10.96 1.81
CA GLN A 83 0.60 -11.04 1.35
C GLN A 83 0.41 -10.16 0.11
N MET A 84 -0.03 -10.73 -1.01
CA MET A 84 -0.32 -9.98 -2.23
C MET A 84 -1.73 -9.39 -2.19
N ILE A 85 -1.85 -8.12 -2.55
CA ILE A 85 -3.14 -7.42 -2.68
C ILE A 85 -3.52 -7.43 -4.16
N ARG A 86 -4.36 -8.37 -4.57
CA ARG A 86 -4.75 -8.51 -5.98
C ARG A 86 -5.69 -7.37 -6.37
N PRO A 87 -5.43 -6.62 -7.47
CA PRO A 87 -6.31 -5.52 -7.91
C PRO A 87 -7.76 -5.93 -8.19
N SER A 88 -7.98 -7.23 -8.45
CA SER A 88 -9.28 -7.82 -8.73
C SER A 88 -10.08 -8.22 -7.49
N ASP A 89 -9.50 -8.19 -6.28
CA ASP A 89 -10.16 -8.59 -5.03
C ASP A 89 -11.41 -7.74 -4.78
N GLU A 90 -12.57 -8.38 -4.62
CA GLU A 90 -13.86 -7.68 -4.45
C GLU A 90 -13.93 -6.86 -3.16
N ARG A 91 -13.18 -7.29 -2.12
CA ARG A 91 -13.13 -6.60 -0.83
C ARG A 91 -12.52 -5.20 -0.92
N LEU A 92 -11.79 -4.90 -1.99
CA LEU A 92 -11.24 -3.55 -2.24
C LEU A 92 -12.34 -2.51 -2.53
N GLY A 93 -13.56 -2.91 -2.90
CA GLY A 93 -14.66 -1.98 -3.15
C GLY A 93 -14.31 -0.88 -4.17
N LYS A 94 -14.36 0.39 -3.75
CA LYS A 94 -13.99 1.55 -4.58
C LYS A 94 -12.51 1.61 -4.96
N PHE A 95 -11.65 0.88 -4.24
CA PHE A 95 -10.20 0.83 -4.48
C PHE A 95 -9.78 -0.35 -5.36
N ARG A 96 -10.73 -1.07 -5.97
CA ARG A 96 -10.41 -2.06 -7.01
C ARG A 96 -9.68 -1.36 -8.15
N TRP A 97 -8.73 -2.07 -8.76
CA TRP A 97 -7.92 -1.50 -9.84
C TRP A 97 -7.14 -0.24 -9.42
N TYR A 98 -6.60 -0.23 -8.20
CA TYR A 98 -5.77 0.84 -7.65
C TYR A 98 -4.50 1.20 -8.46
N VAL A 99 -4.24 0.53 -9.60
CA VAL A 99 -3.17 0.87 -10.53
C VAL A 99 -3.77 1.53 -11.75
N GLN A 100 -3.49 2.81 -11.92
CA GLN A 100 -3.91 3.58 -13.08
C GLN A 100 -2.86 3.51 -14.18
N LYS A 101 -3.33 3.50 -15.43
CA LYS A 101 -2.49 3.67 -16.61
C LYS A 101 -2.59 5.12 -17.07
N ILE A 102 -1.45 5.77 -17.20
CA ILE A 102 -1.37 7.14 -17.68
C ILE A 102 -0.60 7.13 -19.01
N PRO A 103 -1.26 7.48 -20.13
CA PRO A 103 -0.60 7.55 -21.42
C PRO A 103 0.37 8.73 -21.45
N LYS A 104 1.50 8.52 -22.12
CA LYS A 104 2.44 9.59 -22.45
C LYS A 104 2.22 10.07 -23.88
N ALA A 105 2.65 11.30 -24.17
CA ALA A 105 2.64 11.87 -25.52
C ALA A 105 3.55 11.13 -26.53
N GLY A 106 4.32 10.13 -26.08
CA GLY A 106 5.14 9.26 -26.92
C GLY A 106 4.76 7.78 -26.78
N ARG A 107 5.70 6.86 -27.05
CA ARG A 107 5.46 5.42 -26.87
C ARG A 107 5.58 4.98 -25.41
N GLY A 108 4.63 4.19 -24.95
CA GLY A 108 4.61 3.55 -23.63
C GLY A 108 3.53 4.11 -22.71
N VAL A 109 3.50 3.61 -21.48
CA VAL A 109 2.57 4.01 -20.42
C VAL A 109 3.32 4.14 -19.10
N VAL A 110 2.78 4.95 -18.20
CA VAL A 110 3.20 5.01 -16.81
C VAL A 110 2.10 4.38 -15.96
N HIS A 111 2.47 3.44 -15.10
CA HIS A 111 1.58 2.88 -14.09
C HIS A 111 1.81 3.61 -12.76
N ALA A 112 0.73 4.15 -12.20
CA ALA A 112 0.74 4.92 -10.96
C ALA A 112 -0.32 4.40 -9.98
N ASP A 113 -0.19 4.77 -8.70
CA ASP A 113 -1.26 4.52 -7.73
C ASP A 113 -2.48 5.39 -8.08
N ALA A 114 -3.69 4.86 -7.88
CA ALA A 114 -4.93 5.59 -8.10
C ALA A 114 -5.15 6.79 -7.17
N THR A 115 -4.45 6.83 -6.05
CA THR A 115 -4.45 7.91 -5.06
C THR A 115 -3.37 8.95 -5.35
N GLU A 116 -2.33 8.62 -6.14
CA GLU A 116 -1.32 9.58 -6.57
C GLU A 116 -1.94 10.51 -7.64
N SER A 117 -1.60 11.80 -7.56
CA SER A 117 -1.97 12.75 -8.61
C SER A 117 -0.72 13.21 -9.35
N VAL A 118 -0.89 13.60 -10.61
CA VAL A 118 0.21 14.12 -11.43
C VAL A 118 -0.21 15.42 -12.09
N GLU A 119 0.64 16.42 -11.95
CA GLU A 119 0.49 17.74 -12.56
C GLU A 119 1.59 17.93 -13.61
N VAL A 120 1.22 18.41 -14.80
CA VAL A 120 2.19 18.66 -15.87
C VAL A 120 2.36 20.16 -16.07
N VAL A 121 3.51 20.70 -15.66
CA VAL A 121 3.85 22.13 -15.76
C VAL A 121 5.10 22.28 -16.61
N GLY A 122 5.02 23.07 -17.69
CA GLY A 122 6.17 23.33 -18.58
C GLY A 122 6.77 22.06 -19.19
N GLY A 123 5.96 21.04 -19.47
CA GLY A 123 6.43 19.77 -20.03
C GLY A 123 7.20 18.88 -19.04
N ARG A 124 7.08 19.13 -17.74
CA ARG A 124 7.58 18.25 -16.67
C ARG A 124 6.41 17.74 -15.84
N ALA A 125 6.46 16.46 -15.46
CA ALA A 125 5.47 15.85 -14.59
C ALA A 125 5.91 15.94 -13.13
N PHE A 126 5.04 16.47 -12.28
CA PHE A 126 5.20 16.58 -10.84
C PHE A 126 4.21 15.63 -10.18
N TRP A 127 4.72 14.65 -9.44
CA TRP A 127 3.90 13.68 -8.73
C TRP A 127 3.59 14.20 -7.33
N GLN A 128 2.33 14.15 -6.94
CA GLN A 128 1.90 14.42 -5.58
C GLN A 128 1.49 13.11 -4.94
N GLU A 129 2.00 12.85 -3.75
CA GLU A 129 1.61 11.68 -2.97
C GLU A 129 0.13 11.77 -2.59
N GLY A 130 -0.56 10.62 -2.53
CA GLY A 130 -2.01 10.59 -2.32
C GLY A 130 -2.49 11.07 -0.96
N GLY A 131 -1.58 11.31 0.01
CA GLY A 131 -1.91 11.86 1.32
C GLY A 131 -3.04 11.08 2.01
N GLU A 132 -4.10 11.80 2.41
CA GLU A 132 -5.26 11.21 3.10
C GLU A 132 -5.99 10.15 2.27
N ALA A 133 -6.10 10.33 0.95
CA ALA A 133 -6.75 9.33 0.10
C ALA A 133 -6.00 7.99 0.11
N PHE A 134 -4.66 8.05 0.23
CA PHE A 134 -3.85 6.86 0.41
C PHE A 134 -4.03 6.27 1.82
N TYR A 135 -4.10 7.09 2.87
CA TYR A 135 -4.36 6.59 4.22
C TYR A 135 -5.74 5.92 4.34
N ASP A 136 -6.77 6.47 3.70
CA ASP A 136 -8.08 5.84 3.58
C ASP A 136 -8.00 4.49 2.88
N PHE A 137 -7.19 4.37 1.83
CA PHE A 137 -6.94 3.08 1.20
C PHE A 137 -6.29 2.10 2.17
N LEU A 138 -5.28 2.52 2.95
CA LEU A 138 -4.63 1.67 3.95
C LEU A 138 -5.59 1.22 5.06
N ARG A 139 -6.42 2.14 5.59
CA ARG A 139 -7.47 1.81 6.58
C ARG A 139 -8.49 0.84 6.00
N HIS A 140 -8.90 1.04 4.75
CA HIS A 140 -9.81 0.15 4.05
C HIS A 140 -9.25 -1.26 3.95
N LEU A 141 -7.96 -1.42 3.62
CA LEU A 141 -7.31 -2.74 3.57
C LEU A 141 -7.40 -3.50 4.90
N ILE A 142 -7.26 -2.80 6.03
CA ILE A 142 -7.43 -3.39 7.37
C ILE A 142 -8.90 -3.70 7.63
N GLY A 143 -9.79 -2.72 7.43
CA GLY A 143 -11.23 -2.85 7.72
C GLY A 143 -11.93 -3.89 6.85
N SER A 144 -11.45 -4.12 5.63
CA SER A 144 -11.98 -5.15 4.73
C SER A 144 -11.40 -6.55 4.99
N GLY A 145 -10.49 -6.69 5.96
CA GLY A 145 -9.79 -7.94 6.27
C GLY A 145 -8.87 -8.43 5.15
N ILE A 146 -8.44 -7.55 4.24
CA ILE A 146 -7.39 -7.89 3.28
C ILE A 146 -6.06 -7.97 4.04
N ILE A 147 -5.74 -6.96 4.85
CA ILE A 147 -4.60 -6.98 5.75
C ILE A 147 -5.11 -7.28 7.16
N ALA A 148 -4.47 -8.24 7.84
CA ALA A 148 -4.77 -8.49 9.25
C ALA A 148 -4.36 -7.28 10.11
N PRO A 149 -5.16 -6.91 11.12
CA PRO A 149 -4.80 -5.85 12.06
C PRO A 149 -3.41 -6.07 12.68
N MET A 150 -2.71 -4.97 12.98
CA MET A 150 -1.37 -5.00 13.56
C MET A 150 -1.40 -5.74 14.91
N SER A 151 -0.52 -6.73 15.09
CA SER A 151 -0.45 -7.43 16.37
C SER A 151 0.22 -6.54 17.42
N SER A 152 -0.23 -6.66 18.68
CA SER A 152 0.36 -5.93 19.81
C SER A 152 1.85 -6.18 19.99
N GLN A 153 2.35 -7.36 19.62
CA GLN A 153 3.78 -7.68 19.63
C GLN A 153 4.55 -6.86 18.60
N VAL A 154 4.00 -6.65 17.41
CA VAL A 154 4.64 -5.80 16.39
C VAL A 154 4.61 -4.34 16.84
N VAL A 155 3.56 -3.88 17.52
CA VAL A 155 3.51 -2.51 18.10
C VAL A 155 4.64 -2.34 19.11
N ARG A 156 4.77 -3.25 20.08
CA ARG A 156 5.85 -3.23 21.08
C ARG A 156 7.24 -3.23 20.42
N LEU A 157 7.45 -4.08 19.42
CA LEU A 157 8.70 -4.13 18.67
C LEU A 157 9.00 -2.80 17.98
N LYS A 158 7.99 -2.13 17.39
CA LYS A 158 8.18 -0.84 16.71
C LYS A 158 8.47 0.30 17.67
N VAL A 159 7.80 0.32 18.83
CA VAL A 159 8.11 1.26 19.92
C VAL A 159 9.55 1.08 20.39
N GLU A 160 9.97 -0.16 20.64
CA GLU A 160 11.34 -0.46 21.06
C GLU A 160 12.39 -0.05 20.02
N GLN A 161 12.13 -0.29 18.73
CA GLN A 161 12.99 0.19 17.63
C GLN A 161 13.12 1.72 17.62
N GLN A 162 12.03 2.44 17.95
CA GLN A 162 12.05 3.89 18.03
C GLN A 162 12.81 4.38 19.27
N ARG A 163 12.67 3.72 20.43
CA ARG A 163 13.47 4.00 21.65
C ARG A 163 14.97 3.90 21.36
N GLN A 164 15.40 2.78 20.79
CA GLN A 164 16.81 2.59 20.39
C GLN A 164 17.30 3.62 19.37
N THR A 165 16.39 4.21 18.58
CA THR A 165 16.74 5.29 17.65
C THR A 165 16.92 6.62 18.39
N VAL A 166 16.06 6.91 19.37
CA VAL A 166 16.19 8.06 20.27
C VAL A 166 17.51 7.97 21.06
N ASP A 167 17.79 6.86 21.73
CA ASP A 167 19.02 6.68 22.53
C ASP A 167 20.30 6.92 21.72
N ARG A 168 20.32 6.41 20.47
CA ARG A 168 21.44 6.64 19.54
C ARG A 168 21.57 8.11 19.15
N MET A 169 20.45 8.81 18.95
CA MET A 169 20.45 10.24 18.65
C MET A 169 20.86 11.08 19.85
N GLU A 170 20.46 10.73 21.07
CA GLU A 170 20.91 11.38 22.31
C GLU A 170 22.42 11.31 22.44
N SER A 171 22.99 10.12 22.26
CA SER A 171 24.44 9.90 22.27
C SER A 171 25.15 10.75 21.20
N ALA A 172 24.57 10.85 19.99
CA ALA A 172 25.12 11.67 18.92
C ALA A 172 25.06 13.18 19.22
N VAL A 173 23.97 13.65 19.83
CA VAL A 173 23.82 15.05 20.25
C VAL A 173 24.78 15.39 21.38
N ALA A 174 24.97 14.49 22.36
CA ALA A 174 25.93 14.68 23.45
C ALA A 174 27.37 14.86 22.94
N ASN A 175 27.75 14.14 21.88
CA ASN A 175 29.06 14.27 21.25
C ASN A 175 29.20 15.54 20.36
N ALA A 176 28.09 16.15 19.94
CA ALA A 176 28.08 17.30 19.05
C ALA A 176 27.01 18.33 19.45
N PRO A 177 27.12 18.94 20.65
CA PRO A 177 26.04 19.74 21.26
C PRO A 177 25.68 21.00 20.46
N HIS A 178 26.62 21.54 19.69
CA HIS A 178 26.38 22.71 18.84
C HIS A 178 25.61 22.40 17.55
N ASN A 179 25.34 21.13 17.25
CA ASN A 179 24.61 20.74 16.04
C ASN A 179 23.10 20.85 16.25
N GLN A 180 22.57 22.05 15.97
CA GLN A 180 21.14 22.36 16.12
C GLN A 180 20.21 21.46 15.29
N ILE A 181 20.67 21.01 14.12
CA ILE A 181 19.88 20.12 13.25
C ILE A 181 19.68 18.76 13.92
N LEU A 182 20.72 18.21 14.55
CA LEU A 182 20.61 16.96 15.31
C LEU A 182 19.70 17.15 16.53
N GLY A 183 19.83 18.25 17.26
CA GLY A 183 18.94 18.58 18.39
C GLY A 183 17.46 18.63 17.97
N ALA A 184 17.15 19.27 16.84
CA ALA A 184 15.79 19.33 16.30
C ALA A 184 15.26 17.94 15.89
N ARG A 185 16.11 17.10 15.29
CA ARG A 185 15.75 15.71 14.94
C ARG A 185 15.48 14.86 16.17
N LEU A 186 16.30 14.99 17.22
CA LEU A 186 16.11 14.31 18.49
C LEU A 186 14.79 14.72 19.14
N ALA A 187 14.48 16.02 19.19
CA ALA A 187 13.21 16.52 19.72
C ALA A 187 11.99 15.95 18.95
N ASN A 188 12.09 15.84 17.62
CA ASN A 188 11.05 15.21 16.81
C ASN A 188 10.95 13.70 17.07
N ALA A 189 12.08 13.02 17.32
CA ALA A 189 12.10 11.60 17.64
C ALA A 189 11.48 11.29 19.01
N HIS A 190 11.68 12.14 20.03
CA HIS A 190 10.96 12.06 21.31
C HIS A 190 9.46 12.28 21.13
N LYS A 191 9.05 13.35 20.44
CA LYS A 191 7.62 13.59 20.16
C LYS A 191 6.97 12.42 19.43
N MET A 192 7.69 11.77 18.51
CA MET A 192 7.24 10.57 17.82
C MET A 192 7.07 9.41 18.81
N LEU A 193 8.08 9.15 19.64
CA LEU A 193 8.06 8.09 20.63
C LEU A 193 6.91 8.27 21.62
N ASP A 194 6.75 9.47 22.18
CA ASP A 194 5.66 9.81 23.10
C ASP A 194 4.30 9.56 22.46
N ARG A 195 4.13 9.91 21.17
CA ARG A 195 2.90 9.63 20.43
C ARG A 195 2.67 8.15 20.18
N MET A 196 3.73 7.37 19.94
CA MET A 196 3.63 5.92 19.74
C MET A 196 3.31 5.17 21.04
N GLU A 197 3.74 5.71 22.19
CA GLU A 197 3.50 5.11 23.52
C GLU A 197 2.14 5.51 24.11
N ASN A 198 1.76 6.79 23.96
CA ASN A 198 0.53 7.34 24.54
C ASN A 198 -0.65 7.37 23.57
N GLY A 199 -0.41 7.15 22.27
CA GLY A 199 -1.47 7.04 21.30
C GLY A 199 -2.37 5.88 21.68
N ASP A 200 -3.65 6.14 21.93
CA ASP A 200 -4.64 5.10 22.16
C ASP A 200 -4.46 4.04 21.08
N PRO A 201 -4.30 2.75 21.43
CA PRO A 201 -4.27 1.70 20.43
C PRO A 201 -5.57 1.84 19.65
N VAL A 202 -5.49 2.29 18.39
CA VAL A 202 -6.65 2.54 17.51
C VAL A 202 -7.62 1.40 17.78
N ALA A 203 -8.73 1.73 18.43
CA ALA A 203 -9.70 0.73 18.87
C ALA A 203 -10.01 -0.10 17.65
N MET A 204 -9.58 -1.37 17.66
CA MET A 204 -9.81 -2.24 16.52
C MET A 204 -11.31 -2.14 16.23
N PRO A 205 -11.75 -1.89 14.98
CA PRO A 205 -13.15 -2.01 14.67
C PRO A 205 -13.56 -3.39 15.20
N PRO A 206 -14.64 -3.49 16.01
CA PRO A 206 -15.02 -4.75 16.63
C PRO A 206 -15.03 -5.79 15.53
N THR A 207 -14.30 -6.89 15.72
CA THR A 207 -14.27 -8.03 14.80
C THR A 207 -15.71 -8.32 14.43
N VAL A 208 -16.09 -7.95 13.20
CA VAL A 208 -17.44 -8.20 12.73
C VAL A 208 -17.50 -9.71 12.57
N ASP A 209 -18.08 -10.38 13.56
CA ASP A 209 -18.45 -11.79 13.46
C ASP A 209 -19.44 -11.90 12.30
N THR A 210 -18.90 -12.08 11.09
CA THR A 210 -19.68 -12.38 9.90
C THR A 210 -20.23 -13.78 10.07
N LYS A 211 -21.34 -13.86 10.80
CA LYS A 211 -22.17 -15.05 10.92
C LYS A 211 -22.48 -15.54 9.50
N PRO A 212 -22.15 -16.79 9.14
CA PRO A 212 -22.34 -17.27 7.78
C PRO A 212 -23.83 -17.20 7.44
N LYS A 213 -24.14 -16.48 6.35
CA LYS A 213 -25.50 -16.34 5.83
C LYS A 213 -25.96 -17.71 5.31
N SER A 214 -26.65 -18.46 6.17
CA SER A 214 -27.28 -19.74 5.82
C SER A 214 -28.18 -19.55 4.59
N LYS A 215 -27.81 -20.19 3.47
CA LYS A 215 -28.63 -20.26 2.26
C LYS A 215 -29.88 -21.08 2.57
N ARG A 216 -31.00 -20.39 2.76
CA ARG A 216 -32.34 -21.00 2.81
C ARG A 216 -32.64 -21.64 1.45
N ARG A 217 -32.53 -22.97 1.37
CA ARG A 217 -32.99 -23.77 0.22
C ARG A 217 -34.49 -23.51 0.03
N LYS A 218 -34.87 -22.98 -1.14
CA LYS A 218 -36.25 -22.89 -1.57
C LYS A 218 -36.63 -24.27 -2.13
N SER A 219 -37.46 -25.00 -1.40
CA SER A 219 -38.12 -26.21 -1.92
C SER A 219 -38.99 -25.79 -3.10
N MET A 220 -38.80 -26.46 -4.21
CA MET A 220 -39.57 -26.29 -5.44
C MET A 220 -40.64 -27.39 -5.40
N ASP A 221 -41.88 -26.99 -5.12
CA ASP A 221 -43.02 -27.90 -5.20
C ASP A 221 -43.25 -28.29 -6.66
N MET A 222 -43.33 -29.58 -6.91
CA MET A 222 -43.82 -30.16 -8.16
C MET A 222 -45.35 -30.09 -8.15
N THR A 223 -45.92 -29.45 -9.16
CA THR A 223 -47.27 -29.74 -9.63
C THR A 223 -47.31 -29.48 -11.13
#